data_AF-A0A9E1XU52-F1
#
_entry.id   AF-A0A9E1XU52-F1
#
_cell.length_a   1.000
_cell.length_b   1.000
_cell.length_c   1.000
_cell.angle_alpha   90.00
_cell.angle_beta   90.00
_cell.angle_gamma   90.00
#
_symmetry.space_group_name_H-M   'P 1'
#
loop_
_entity.id
_entity.type
_entity.pdbx_description
1 polymer ?
#
loop_
_entity_poly.entity_id
_entity_poly.type
_entity_poly.pdbx_seq_one_letter_code
_entity_poly.pdbx_strand_id
1 'polypeptide(L)'
;MNRQLAIVSACFLGTSLVLGGQGGPTAADWVRDLGSPKHEVRERAEKELLRLKGGARDAVRKALSSTDPEVRSRAKRIWAAVRWGIEGELLSQFTSLLAEQRAGKAPSLNAFVDTCGGHAMGVVAALLEEKDDAAHGLAGKLVKIMVSKRGAEDLARQSSGEEGVLGLLVSQSPELGQAENRKVVEILNLLWRHELAATVGLRALQRWPNDGELVAGTLLAVRPGGNAAEIWGWLGKRRPDRAQFLLLAHLADASGEAERFAPLVEQGVPEGLKEGDFAFLADFLVREDFPKAAAKLLAKAESAKLRYQRCRILASLGDQQGAAAEWQVVLTKLTKPGDLYSLAEQMGKGHDSRAEEVWRKLLGDGESKDVYASNACFRLAVICKERGDYAEAADLYQAGLDRMEGAILMTVNGKGLSQDQARERIRKTILELRAQAKAETDGHAAPRPK
;
A
#
# COMPACT_ATOMS: atom_id res chain seq x y z
N MET A 1 0.68 -31.17 -18.07
CA MET A 1 2.03 -31.63 -18.49
C MET A 1 2.78 -30.40 -18.98
N ASN A 2 3.58 -29.77 -18.11
CA ASN A 2 5.06 -29.92 -18.03
C ASN A 2 5.76 -29.40 -19.29
N ARG A 3 6.33 -28.18 -19.24
CA ARG A 3 7.66 -27.80 -18.67
C ARG A 3 8.73 -27.85 -19.77
N GLN A 4 9.31 -26.70 -20.09
CA GLN A 4 10.74 -26.35 -20.00
C GLN A 4 10.96 -24.99 -20.69
N LEU A 5 11.31 -23.94 -19.93
CA LEU A 5 12.67 -23.48 -19.61
C LEU A 5 13.47 -23.00 -20.83
N ALA A 6 13.53 -21.67 -20.99
CA ALA A 6 14.69 -20.99 -21.55
C ALA A 6 14.90 -19.68 -20.78
N ILE A 7 15.84 -19.76 -19.84
CA ILE A 7 16.47 -18.64 -19.16
C ILE A 7 17.35 -17.95 -20.20
N VAL A 8 17.15 -16.65 -20.43
CA VAL A 8 18.16 -15.79 -21.05
C VAL A 8 18.46 -14.64 -20.09
N SER A 9 19.64 -14.74 -19.49
CA SER A 9 20.33 -13.65 -18.81
C SER A 9 20.44 -12.42 -19.72
N ALA A 10 19.92 -11.29 -19.27
CA ALA A 10 20.30 -9.98 -19.80
C ALA A 10 21.05 -9.21 -18.70
N CYS A 11 22.36 -9.46 -18.64
CA CYS A 11 23.31 -8.55 -18.02
C CYS A 11 23.60 -7.39 -18.98
N PHE A 12 23.87 -6.20 -18.42
CA PHE A 12 24.41 -5.00 -19.08
C PHE A 12 23.43 -4.31 -20.07
N LEU A 13 23.10 -3.02 -19.99
CA LEU A 13 23.80 -1.83 -19.52
C LEU A 13 22.78 -0.73 -19.19
N GLY A 14 23.10 0.08 -18.18
CA GLY A 14 22.45 1.35 -17.96
C GLY A 14 22.62 2.26 -19.16
N THR A 15 21.56 2.47 -19.92
CA THR A 15 21.39 3.65 -20.76
C THR A 15 20.61 4.67 -19.97
N SER A 16 21.34 5.61 -19.36
CA SER A 16 20.82 6.91 -18.99
C SER A 16 20.20 7.55 -20.24
N LEU A 17 18.87 7.53 -20.33
CA LEU A 17 18.15 8.38 -21.25
C LEU A 17 18.22 9.81 -20.70
N VAL A 18 19.31 10.51 -21.03
CA VAL A 18 19.39 11.96 -20.89
C VAL A 18 18.52 12.56 -21.99
N LEU A 19 17.31 12.96 -21.62
CA LEU A 19 16.48 13.81 -22.44
C LEU A 19 17.08 15.23 -22.48
N GLY A 20 17.48 15.67 -23.68
CA GLY A 20 17.49 17.07 -24.09
C GLY A 20 18.45 18.01 -23.36
N GLY A 21 19.74 17.90 -23.66
CA GLY A 21 20.74 18.89 -23.26
C GLY A 21 20.57 20.23 -23.98
N GLN A 22 20.51 21.31 -23.20
CA GLN A 22 21.20 22.54 -23.59
C GLN A 22 22.70 22.32 -23.37
N GLY A 23 23.45 22.20 -24.47
CA GLY A 23 24.84 21.73 -24.49
C GLY A 23 25.86 22.74 -23.95
N GLY A 24 25.98 22.81 -22.62
CA GLY A 24 27.08 23.49 -21.92
C GLY A 24 27.90 22.51 -21.06
N PRO A 25 29.16 22.83 -20.71
CA PRO A 25 29.99 21.97 -19.86
C PRO A 25 29.39 21.83 -18.44
N THR A 26 29.45 20.61 -17.90
CA THR A 26 28.94 20.30 -16.55
C THR A 26 29.91 20.74 -15.45
N ALA A 27 29.48 20.76 -14.19
CA ALA A 27 30.39 21.03 -13.06
C ALA A 27 31.58 20.05 -13.01
N ALA A 28 31.39 18.79 -13.43
CA ALA A 28 32.47 17.81 -13.51
C ALA A 28 33.46 18.14 -14.62
N ASP A 29 32.98 18.66 -15.76
CA ASP A 29 33.85 19.13 -16.85
C ASP A 29 34.71 20.32 -16.41
N TRP A 30 34.12 21.28 -15.69
CA TRP A 30 34.87 22.40 -15.15
C TRP A 30 35.88 21.96 -14.08
N VAL A 31 35.54 20.98 -13.23
CA VAL A 31 36.52 20.41 -12.28
C VAL A 31 37.70 19.76 -12.99
N ARG A 32 37.47 19.04 -14.10
CA ARG A 32 38.55 18.48 -14.92
C ARG A 32 39.44 19.58 -15.48
N ASP A 33 38.85 20.68 -15.93
CA ASP A 33 39.57 21.81 -16.51
C ASP A 33 40.41 22.61 -15.49
N LEU A 34 40.17 22.43 -14.18
CA LEU A 34 41.06 22.95 -13.12
C LEU A 34 42.48 22.36 -13.20
N GLY A 35 42.66 21.17 -13.79
CA GLY A 35 43.96 20.52 -13.99
C GLY A 35 44.59 20.81 -15.36
N SER A 36 43.98 21.67 -16.18
CA SER A 36 44.47 21.96 -17.52
C SER A 36 45.88 22.55 -17.49
N PRO A 37 46.79 22.19 -18.42
CA PRO A 37 48.11 22.80 -18.50
C PRO A 37 48.03 24.30 -18.84
N LYS A 38 46.95 24.76 -19.48
CA LYS A 38 46.76 26.17 -19.86
C LYS A 38 46.14 26.97 -18.71
N HIS A 39 46.84 28.02 -18.27
CA HIS A 39 46.40 28.86 -17.15
C HIS A 39 45.01 29.48 -17.38
N GLU A 40 44.74 30.00 -18.58
CA GLU A 40 43.45 30.61 -18.94
C GLU A 40 42.26 29.64 -18.82
N VAL A 41 42.49 28.35 -19.07
CA VAL A 41 41.45 27.32 -18.96
C VAL A 41 41.15 27.06 -17.48
N ARG A 42 42.19 27.01 -16.62
CA ARG A 42 42.02 26.86 -15.17
C ARG A 42 41.28 28.05 -14.55
N GLU A 43 41.65 29.27 -14.92
CA GLU A 43 40.99 30.49 -14.44
C GLU A 43 39.52 30.55 -14.87
N ARG A 44 39.22 30.15 -16.11
CA ARG A 44 37.85 30.06 -16.61
C ARG A 44 37.04 29.02 -15.84
N ALA A 45 37.59 27.83 -15.66
CA ALA A 45 36.96 26.77 -14.90
C ALA A 45 36.67 27.16 -13.46
N GLU A 46 37.60 27.84 -12.78
CA GLU A 46 37.40 28.36 -11.43
C GLU A 46 36.25 29.39 -11.39
N LYS A 47 36.23 30.33 -12.34
CA LYS A 47 35.15 31.31 -12.47
C LYS A 47 33.78 30.67 -12.72
N GLU A 48 33.73 29.66 -13.59
CA GLU A 48 32.50 28.95 -13.91
C GLU A 48 32.00 28.08 -12.73
N LEU A 49 32.89 27.41 -12.00
CA LEU A 49 32.51 26.69 -10.78
C LEU A 49 31.98 27.62 -9.70
N LEU A 50 32.61 28.79 -9.52
CA LEU A 50 32.10 29.83 -8.63
C LEU A 50 30.75 30.39 -9.11
N ARG A 51 30.54 30.49 -10.43
CA ARG A 51 29.25 30.89 -11.03
C ARG A 51 28.16 29.85 -10.81
N LEU A 52 28.49 28.55 -10.87
CA LEU A 52 27.57 27.43 -10.64
C LEU A 52 27.18 27.27 -9.16
N LYS A 53 27.96 27.82 -8.22
CA LYS A 53 27.63 27.92 -6.79
C LYS A 53 27.27 26.55 -6.19
N GLY A 54 26.09 26.41 -5.57
CA GLY A 54 25.62 25.14 -5.01
C GLY A 54 25.58 23.99 -6.04
N GLY A 55 25.36 24.29 -7.31
CA GLY A 55 25.41 23.30 -8.40
C GLY A 55 26.82 22.74 -8.68
N ALA A 56 27.88 23.40 -8.21
CA ALA A 56 29.25 22.89 -8.30
C ALA A 56 29.69 22.12 -7.05
N ARG A 57 28.91 22.14 -5.97
CA ARG A 57 29.33 21.65 -4.65
C ARG A 57 29.83 20.21 -4.70
N ASP A 58 29.05 19.27 -5.22
CA ASP A 58 29.44 17.86 -5.23
C ASP A 58 30.68 17.57 -6.08
N ALA A 59 30.79 18.24 -7.23
CA ALA A 59 31.95 18.11 -8.11
C ALA A 59 33.21 18.65 -7.41
N VAL A 60 33.13 19.82 -6.79
CA VAL A 60 34.23 20.45 -6.06
C VAL A 60 34.60 19.64 -4.81
N ARG A 61 33.61 19.10 -4.09
CA ARG A 61 33.82 18.22 -2.92
C ARG A 61 34.66 17.01 -3.30
N LYS A 62 34.30 16.31 -4.38
CA LYS A 62 35.08 15.17 -4.89
C LYS A 62 36.50 15.57 -5.29
N ALA A 63 36.65 16.76 -5.88
CA ALA A 63 37.94 17.30 -6.31
C ALA A 63 38.93 17.60 -5.16
N LEU A 64 38.44 17.77 -3.92
CA LEU A 64 39.30 17.94 -2.74
C LEU A 64 40.21 16.73 -2.48
N SER A 65 39.80 15.55 -2.95
CA SER A 65 40.56 14.30 -2.86
C SER A 65 41.27 13.93 -4.16
N SER A 66 41.33 14.83 -5.16
CA SER A 66 42.02 14.59 -6.42
C SER A 66 43.49 14.27 -6.19
N THR A 67 44.06 13.36 -6.99
CA THR A 67 45.50 13.06 -6.98
C THR A 67 46.31 14.22 -7.56
N ASP A 68 45.74 14.98 -8.49
CA ASP A 68 46.34 16.19 -9.08
C ASP A 68 46.45 17.31 -8.01
N PRO A 69 47.68 17.77 -7.67
CA PRO A 69 47.89 18.85 -6.71
C PRO A 69 47.26 20.20 -7.10
N GLU A 70 47.21 20.53 -8.39
CA GLU A 70 46.65 21.81 -8.87
C GLU A 70 45.12 21.79 -8.73
N VAL A 71 44.47 20.72 -9.20
CA VAL A 71 43.02 20.52 -9.01
C VAL A 71 42.66 20.60 -7.54
N ARG A 72 43.40 19.88 -6.70
CA ARG A 72 43.16 19.84 -5.25
C ARG A 72 43.34 21.21 -4.58
N SER A 73 44.36 21.97 -4.97
CA SER A 73 44.62 23.32 -4.46
C SER A 73 43.49 24.29 -4.82
N ARG A 74 43.09 24.32 -6.10
CA ARG A 74 42.00 25.19 -6.57
C ARG A 74 40.65 24.77 -6.00
N ALA A 75 40.37 23.48 -5.93
CA ALA A 75 39.17 22.96 -5.29
C ALA A 75 39.04 23.44 -3.84
N LYS A 76 40.14 23.49 -3.06
CA LYS A 76 40.11 24.05 -1.69
C LYS A 76 39.70 25.53 -1.65
N ARG A 77 40.16 26.35 -2.60
CA ARG A 77 39.77 27.77 -2.68
C ARG A 77 38.29 27.92 -3.01
N ILE A 78 37.83 27.18 -4.02
CA ILE A 78 36.43 27.23 -4.48
C ILE A 78 35.49 26.69 -3.39
N TRP A 79 35.91 25.64 -2.68
CA TRP A 79 35.12 25.00 -1.63
C TRP A 79 34.67 25.99 -0.54
N ALA A 80 35.53 26.92 -0.15
CA ALA A 80 35.18 27.95 0.85
C ALA A 80 33.94 28.76 0.45
N ALA A 81 33.74 29.00 -0.85
CA ALA A 81 32.62 29.76 -1.39
C ALA A 81 31.37 28.90 -1.67
N VAL A 82 31.54 27.63 -2.05
CA VAL A 82 30.43 26.78 -2.52
C VAL A 82 29.94 25.75 -1.50
N ARG A 83 30.69 25.48 -0.43
CA ARG A 83 30.43 24.36 0.50
C ARG A 83 29.04 24.36 1.12
N TRP A 84 28.47 25.53 1.40
CA TRP A 84 27.16 25.63 2.03
C TRP A 84 26.00 25.55 1.05
N GLY A 85 26.25 25.71 -0.25
CA GLY A 85 25.21 25.74 -1.27
C GLY A 85 24.24 26.92 -1.18
N ILE A 86 24.55 27.94 -0.37
CA ILE A 86 23.79 29.18 -0.14
C ILE A 86 24.72 30.39 -0.28
N GLU A 87 24.16 31.58 -0.54
CA GLU A 87 24.94 32.76 -0.86
C GLU A 87 24.35 34.08 -0.34
N GLY A 88 25.10 35.17 -0.53
CA GLY A 88 24.65 36.53 -0.25
C GLY A 88 24.22 36.71 1.20
N GLU A 89 23.08 37.37 1.40
CA GLU A 89 22.51 37.61 2.72
C GLU A 89 22.21 36.29 3.46
N LEU A 90 21.75 35.25 2.75
CA LEU A 90 21.43 33.96 3.35
C LEU A 90 22.68 33.28 3.93
N LEU A 91 23.82 33.37 3.24
CA LEU A 91 25.10 32.89 3.76
C LEU A 91 25.54 33.68 4.99
N SER A 92 25.44 35.01 4.95
CA SER A 92 25.77 35.87 6.10
C SER A 92 24.92 35.53 7.32
N GLN A 93 23.60 35.42 7.14
CA GLN A 93 22.67 34.99 8.17
C GLN A 93 23.06 33.61 8.73
N PHE A 94 23.30 32.62 7.85
CA PHE A 94 23.72 31.28 8.26
C PHE A 94 25.02 31.29 9.08
N THR A 95 26.04 32.01 8.64
CA THR A 95 27.32 32.06 9.37
C THR A 95 27.17 32.70 10.75
N SER A 96 26.28 33.68 10.91
CA SER A 96 25.92 34.24 12.22
C SER A 96 25.28 33.19 13.12
N LEU A 97 24.29 32.44 12.61
CA LEU A 97 23.61 31.39 13.38
C LEU A 97 24.58 30.28 13.80
N LEU A 98 25.51 29.89 12.94
CA LEU A 98 26.54 28.90 13.27
C LEU A 98 27.52 29.43 14.32
N ALA A 99 27.93 30.69 14.24
CA ALA A 99 28.77 31.33 15.25
C ALA A 99 28.07 31.42 16.61
N GLU A 100 26.79 31.79 16.63
CA GLU A 100 25.96 31.79 17.85
C GLU A 100 25.88 30.40 18.48
N GLN A 101 25.60 29.37 17.68
CA GLN A 101 25.56 27.99 18.15
C GLN A 101 26.91 27.55 18.73
N ARG A 102 28.03 27.88 18.06
CA ARG A 102 29.39 27.59 18.56
C ARG A 102 29.71 28.32 19.87
N ALA A 103 29.12 29.50 20.07
CA ALA A 103 29.20 30.25 21.32
C ALA A 103 28.24 29.73 22.42
N GLY A 104 27.54 28.61 22.19
CA GLY A 104 26.61 28.02 23.15
C GLY A 104 25.26 28.76 23.24
N LYS A 105 24.97 29.69 22.33
CA LYS A 105 23.68 30.39 22.27
C LYS A 105 22.63 29.54 21.56
N ALA A 106 21.35 29.88 21.73
CA ALA A 106 20.24 29.24 21.05
C ALA A 106 19.75 30.11 19.88
N PRO A 107 20.31 29.95 18.66
CA PRO A 107 19.91 30.75 17.52
C PRO A 107 18.45 30.48 17.12
N SER A 108 17.74 31.52 16.69
CA SER A 108 16.39 31.38 16.11
C SER A 108 16.50 31.01 14.64
N LEU A 109 16.08 29.80 14.29
CA LEU A 109 16.28 29.23 12.94
C LEU A 109 15.02 29.30 12.07
N ASN A 110 13.88 29.72 12.61
CA ASN A 110 12.60 29.69 11.89
C ASN A 110 12.64 30.53 10.61
N ALA A 111 13.06 31.79 10.73
CA ALA A 111 13.17 32.71 9.60
C ALA A 111 14.20 32.21 8.58
N PHE A 112 15.31 31.63 9.06
CA PHE A 112 16.32 31.05 8.17
C PHE A 112 15.75 29.90 7.34
N VAL A 113 15.02 28.95 7.95
CA VAL A 113 14.41 27.82 7.21
C VAL A 113 13.38 28.28 6.18
N ASP A 114 12.63 29.35 6.48
CA ASP A 114 11.64 29.94 5.57
C ASP A 114 12.33 30.59 4.36
N THR A 115 13.40 31.35 4.59
CA THR A 115 14.18 32.01 3.52
C THR A 115 15.06 31.03 2.74
N CYS A 116 15.60 30.01 3.39
CA CYS A 116 16.56 29.08 2.79
C CYS A 116 15.91 28.16 1.74
N GLY A 117 14.59 27.98 1.77
CA GLY A 117 13.85 27.22 0.76
C GLY A 117 14.46 25.85 0.48
N GLY A 118 14.49 25.43 -0.79
CA GLY A 118 15.01 24.11 -1.20
C GLY A 118 16.49 23.85 -0.86
N HIS A 119 17.27 24.85 -0.43
CA HIS A 119 18.68 24.68 -0.09
C HIS A 119 18.92 24.13 1.33
N ALA A 120 17.89 24.14 2.19
CA ALA A 120 18.05 23.84 3.61
C ALA A 120 18.60 22.43 3.89
N MET A 121 18.19 21.41 3.12
CA MET A 121 18.73 20.05 3.25
C MET A 121 20.20 19.97 2.83
N GLY A 122 20.60 20.71 1.80
CA GLY A 122 22.01 20.82 1.43
C GLY A 122 22.85 21.45 2.54
N VAL A 123 22.33 22.49 3.20
CA VAL A 123 23.01 23.10 4.36
C VAL A 123 23.16 22.10 5.52
N VAL A 124 22.13 21.30 5.80
CA VAL A 124 22.22 20.22 6.82
C VAL A 124 23.29 19.20 6.45
N ALA A 125 23.31 18.73 5.19
CA ALA A 125 24.35 17.81 4.73
C ALA A 125 25.76 18.40 4.90
N ALA A 126 25.95 19.71 4.64
CA ALA A 126 27.23 20.38 4.87
C ALA A 126 27.62 20.41 6.35
N LEU A 127 26.67 20.71 7.23
CA LEU A 127 26.92 20.75 8.66
C LEU A 127 27.34 19.38 9.22
N LEU A 128 26.81 18.28 8.67
CA LEU A 128 27.19 16.92 9.05
C LEU A 128 28.59 16.51 8.57
N GLU A 129 29.18 17.24 7.62
CA GLU A 129 30.57 17.03 7.17
C GLU A 129 31.59 17.76 8.06
N GLU A 130 31.16 18.73 8.87
CA GLU A 130 32.03 19.50 9.76
C GLU A 130 32.43 18.66 10.98
N LYS A 131 33.66 18.80 11.47
CA LYS A 131 34.20 17.98 12.58
C LYS A 131 33.89 18.54 13.97
N ASP A 132 32.84 19.35 14.10
CA ASP A 132 32.47 19.99 15.37
C ASP A 132 31.02 19.71 15.78
N ASP A 133 30.83 19.53 17.09
CA ASP A 133 29.54 19.17 17.69
C ASP A 133 28.51 20.30 17.57
N ALA A 134 28.96 21.55 17.49
CA ALA A 134 28.06 22.70 17.35
C ALA A 134 27.39 22.69 15.97
N ALA A 135 28.13 22.37 14.91
CA ALA A 135 27.60 22.19 13.56
C ALA A 135 26.58 21.03 13.50
N HIS A 136 26.90 19.87 14.09
CA HIS A 136 25.97 18.75 14.20
C HIS A 136 24.71 19.10 15.01
N GLY A 137 24.86 19.83 16.11
CA GLY A 137 23.75 20.33 16.91
C GLY A 137 22.85 21.30 16.12
N LEU A 138 23.45 22.16 15.29
CA LEU A 138 22.69 23.05 14.40
C LEU A 138 21.94 22.25 13.32
N ALA A 139 22.59 21.25 12.71
CA ALA A 139 21.99 20.35 11.73
C ALA A 139 20.73 19.69 12.32
N GLY A 140 20.84 19.19 13.55
CA GLY A 140 19.72 18.58 14.26
C GLY A 140 18.54 19.54 14.44
N LYS A 141 18.79 20.78 14.86
CA LYS A 141 17.75 21.79 15.02
C LYS A 141 17.09 22.17 13.69
N LEU A 142 17.86 22.30 12.62
CA LEU A 142 17.34 22.59 11.28
C LEU A 142 16.43 21.48 10.77
N VAL A 143 16.86 20.21 10.87
CA VAL A 143 16.04 19.05 10.48
C VAL A 143 14.72 19.03 11.21
N LYS A 144 14.72 19.24 12.54
CA LYS A 144 13.49 19.27 13.34
C LYS A 144 12.50 20.31 12.81
N ILE A 145 12.96 21.54 12.54
CA ILE A 145 12.10 22.61 12.02
C ILE A 145 11.60 22.28 10.61
N MET A 146 12.46 21.72 9.75
CA MET A 146 12.07 21.33 8.39
C MET A 146 10.99 20.24 8.39
N VAL A 147 11.13 19.20 9.23
CA VAL A 147 10.12 18.15 9.38
C VAL A 147 8.80 18.74 9.87
N SER A 148 8.80 19.71 10.78
CA SER A 148 7.55 20.37 11.20
C SER A 148 6.93 21.23 10.10
N LYS A 149 7.73 21.94 9.30
CA LYS A 149 7.24 22.94 8.32
C LYS A 149 6.95 22.42 6.91
N ARG A 150 7.63 21.37 6.46
CA ARG A 150 7.58 20.92 5.05
C ARG A 150 6.83 19.60 4.88
N GLY A 151 6.36 19.33 3.66
CA GLY A 151 5.73 18.06 3.31
C GLY A 151 6.75 16.92 3.20
N ALA A 152 6.32 15.68 3.43
CA ALA A 152 7.18 14.50 3.35
C ALA A 152 7.82 14.32 1.96
N GLU A 153 7.03 14.50 0.90
CA GLU A 153 7.51 14.33 -0.49
C GLU A 153 8.65 15.29 -0.85
N ASP A 154 8.56 16.55 -0.43
CA ASP A 154 9.59 17.56 -0.68
C ASP A 154 10.88 17.20 0.06
N LEU A 155 10.77 16.81 1.33
CA LEU A 155 11.90 16.38 2.14
C LEU A 155 12.54 15.09 1.61
N ALA A 156 11.74 14.12 1.16
CA ALA A 156 12.22 12.90 0.54
C ALA A 156 13.02 13.20 -0.73
N ARG A 157 12.48 14.04 -1.63
CA ARG A 157 13.18 14.46 -2.85
C ARG A 157 14.54 15.10 -2.53
N GLN A 158 14.57 16.01 -1.55
CA GLN A 158 15.78 16.74 -1.16
C GLN A 158 16.80 15.89 -0.38
N SER A 159 16.38 14.79 0.26
CA SER A 159 17.28 13.88 0.99
C SER A 159 17.72 12.66 0.17
N SER A 160 17.23 12.52 -1.07
CA SER A 160 17.61 11.41 -1.93
C SER A 160 19.12 11.44 -2.24
N GLY A 161 19.89 10.56 -1.58
CA GLY A 161 21.35 10.47 -1.71
C GLY A 161 22.16 11.03 -0.54
N GLU A 162 21.52 11.62 0.47
CA GLU A 162 22.18 12.19 1.65
C GLU A 162 22.03 11.27 2.88
N GLU A 163 22.79 10.17 2.92
CA GLU A 163 22.71 9.17 4.00
C GLU A 163 22.93 9.77 5.40
N GLY A 164 23.75 10.82 5.52
CA GLY A 164 23.92 11.54 6.79
C GLY A 164 22.63 12.21 7.27
N VAL A 165 21.84 12.79 6.36
CA VAL A 165 20.55 13.41 6.68
C VAL A 165 19.53 12.35 7.09
N LEU A 166 19.51 11.20 6.42
CA LEU A 166 18.65 10.07 6.79
C LEU A 166 19.03 9.52 8.18
N GLY A 167 20.32 9.34 8.44
CA GLY A 167 20.82 8.93 9.76
C GLY A 167 20.40 9.90 10.86
N LEU A 168 20.48 11.22 10.60
CA LEU A 168 20.04 12.24 11.54
C LEU A 168 18.52 12.22 11.79
N LEU A 169 17.70 12.03 10.74
CA LEU A 169 16.26 11.87 10.87
C LEU A 169 15.90 10.67 11.77
N VAL A 170 16.58 9.54 11.54
CA VAL A 170 16.37 8.31 12.33
C VAL A 170 16.82 8.50 13.79
N SER A 171 17.95 9.18 14.02
CA SER A 171 18.48 9.37 15.38
C SER A 171 17.65 10.31 16.25
N GLN A 172 16.80 11.14 15.66
CA GLN A 172 15.90 12.05 16.39
C GLN A 172 14.56 11.41 16.78
N SER A 173 14.30 10.18 16.32
CA SER A 173 13.12 9.43 16.71
C SER A 173 13.41 8.54 17.92
N PRO A 174 12.56 8.54 18.97
CA PRO A 174 11.19 9.10 18.99
C PRO A 174 11.05 10.48 19.69
N GLU A 175 12.14 11.24 19.86
CA GLU A 175 12.17 12.52 20.58
C GLU A 175 11.45 13.66 19.85
N LEU A 176 11.24 13.52 18.53
CA LEU A 176 10.36 14.38 17.75
C LEU A 176 8.90 14.30 18.23
N GLY A 177 8.05 15.24 17.80
CA GLY A 177 6.61 15.17 18.07
C GLY A 177 5.93 14.03 17.31
N GLN A 178 4.67 13.74 17.66
CA GLN A 178 3.90 12.65 17.05
C GLN A 178 3.78 12.82 15.52
N ALA A 179 3.37 14.01 15.07
CA ALA A 179 3.20 14.32 13.66
C ALA A 179 4.53 14.29 12.89
N GLU A 180 5.61 14.75 13.51
CA GLU A 180 6.94 14.70 12.92
C GLU A 180 7.42 13.25 12.74
N ASN A 181 7.21 12.36 13.72
CA ASN A 181 7.58 10.95 13.57
C ASN A 181 6.80 10.25 12.45
N ARG A 182 5.49 10.53 12.30
CA ARG A 182 4.73 10.04 11.13
C ARG A 182 5.39 10.44 9.82
N LYS A 183 5.78 11.72 9.73
CA LYS A 183 6.42 12.27 8.55
C LYS A 183 7.79 11.66 8.27
N VAL A 184 8.59 11.36 9.31
CA VAL A 184 9.87 10.65 9.13
C VAL A 184 9.63 9.25 8.57
N VAL A 185 8.65 8.49 9.08
CA VAL A 185 8.28 7.18 8.54
C VAL A 185 7.84 7.28 7.08
N GLU A 186 7.03 8.29 6.75
CA GLU A 186 6.58 8.56 5.38
C GLU A 186 7.75 8.87 4.44
N ILE A 187 8.67 9.77 4.83
CA ILE A 187 9.88 10.10 4.07
C ILE A 187 10.69 8.83 3.76
N LEU A 188 10.92 7.99 4.77
CA LEU A 188 11.72 6.78 4.62
C LEU A 188 11.02 5.75 3.71
N ASN A 189 9.70 5.65 3.76
CA ASN A 189 8.94 4.81 2.83
C ASN A 189 9.00 5.32 1.38
N LEU A 190 8.87 6.64 1.17
CA LEU A 190 9.02 7.26 -0.16
C LEU A 190 10.42 7.03 -0.75
N LEU A 191 11.44 6.91 0.11
CA LEU A 191 12.83 6.61 -0.27
C LEU A 191 13.18 5.12 -0.27
N TRP A 192 12.17 4.24 -0.11
CA TRP A 192 12.34 2.79 -0.11
C TRP A 192 13.33 2.31 0.97
N ARG A 193 13.50 3.08 2.04
CA ARG A 193 14.30 2.76 3.23
C ARG A 193 13.43 2.03 4.26
N HIS A 194 12.83 0.93 3.84
CA HIS A 194 11.81 0.22 4.61
C HIS A 194 12.29 -0.27 6.00
N GLU A 195 13.53 -0.75 6.12
CA GLU A 195 14.08 -1.16 7.42
C GLU A 195 14.19 0.01 8.41
N LEU A 196 14.65 1.17 7.93
CA LEU A 196 14.72 2.39 8.75
C LEU A 196 13.31 2.90 9.08
N ALA A 197 12.40 2.89 8.12
CA ALA A 197 11.00 3.28 8.33
C ALA A 197 10.32 2.41 9.41
N ALA A 198 10.53 1.08 9.35
CA ALA A 198 10.04 0.16 10.36
C ALA A 198 10.67 0.45 11.74
N THR A 199 11.98 0.66 11.80
CA THR A 199 12.70 0.97 13.04
C THR A 199 12.17 2.24 13.71
N VAL A 200 12.07 3.33 12.95
CA VAL A 200 11.54 4.62 13.43
C VAL A 200 10.08 4.45 13.86
N GLY A 201 9.26 3.82 13.03
CA GLY A 201 7.86 3.57 13.30
C GLY A 201 7.64 2.83 14.62
N LEU A 202 8.39 1.75 14.86
CA LEU A 202 8.30 0.96 16.09
C LEU A 202 8.71 1.76 17.33
N ARG A 203 9.80 2.53 17.28
CA ARG A 203 10.20 3.40 18.39
C ARG A 203 9.13 4.44 18.71
N ALA A 204 8.57 5.06 17.67
CA ALA A 204 7.51 6.04 17.85
C ALA A 204 6.21 5.39 18.39
N LEU A 205 5.88 4.17 17.98
CA LEU A 205 4.72 3.42 18.50
C LEU A 205 4.86 3.01 19.97
N GLN A 206 6.07 2.95 20.53
CA GLN A 206 6.25 2.81 21.98
C GLN A 206 5.68 4.00 22.76
N ARG A 207 5.65 5.19 22.15
CA ARG A 207 5.14 6.43 22.76
C ARG A 207 3.72 6.75 22.35
N TRP A 208 3.34 6.45 21.11
CA TRP A 208 1.99 6.69 20.57
C TRP A 208 1.39 5.42 19.95
N PRO A 209 1.07 4.40 20.77
CA PRO A 209 0.63 3.09 20.27
C PRO A 209 -0.68 3.12 19.47
N ASN A 210 -1.56 4.09 19.76
CA ASN A 210 -2.88 4.21 19.13
C ASN A 210 -2.88 5.08 17.86
N ASP A 211 -1.71 5.47 17.36
CA ASP A 211 -1.59 6.32 16.19
C ASP A 211 -1.80 5.53 14.89
N GLY A 212 -3.01 5.63 14.32
CA GLY A 212 -3.38 4.87 13.13
C GLY A 212 -2.55 5.18 11.87
N GLU A 213 -2.12 6.43 11.69
CA GLU A 213 -1.27 6.83 10.55
C GLU A 213 0.15 6.30 10.73
N LEU A 214 0.69 6.39 11.94
CA LEU A 214 1.99 5.83 12.25
C LEU A 214 2.00 4.31 12.10
N VAL A 215 0.93 3.62 12.53
CA VAL A 215 0.79 2.18 12.29
C VAL A 215 0.70 1.86 10.81
N ALA A 216 -0.11 2.57 10.03
CA ALA A 216 -0.21 2.36 8.59
C ALA A 216 1.13 2.59 7.87
N GLY A 217 1.85 3.67 8.22
CA GLY A 217 3.18 3.94 7.68
C GLY A 217 4.21 2.86 8.07
N THR A 218 4.18 2.41 9.32
CA THR A 218 5.07 1.34 9.81
C THR A 218 4.76 0.02 9.10
N LEU A 219 3.47 -0.30 8.92
CA LEU A 219 2.98 -1.46 8.18
C LEU A 219 3.49 -1.52 6.74
N LEU A 220 3.44 -0.39 6.03
CA LEU A 220 3.96 -0.28 4.67
C LEU A 220 5.46 -0.57 4.58
N ALA A 221 6.19 -0.39 5.68
CA ALA A 221 7.62 -0.60 5.79
C ALA A 221 8.01 -2.04 6.20
N VAL A 222 7.08 -2.83 6.73
CA VAL A 222 7.39 -4.20 7.15
C VAL A 222 7.71 -5.05 5.91
N ARG A 223 8.84 -5.74 5.95
CA ARG A 223 9.28 -6.68 4.90
C ARG A 223 9.70 -8.01 5.53
N PRO A 224 9.53 -9.13 4.81
CA PRO A 224 9.97 -10.44 5.28
C PRO A 224 11.49 -10.44 5.51
N GLY A 225 11.96 -11.03 6.60
CA GLY A 225 13.40 -11.17 6.91
C GLY A 225 14.09 -9.96 7.56
N GLY A 226 13.42 -8.81 7.69
CA GLY A 226 13.94 -7.63 8.39
C GLY A 226 13.72 -7.67 9.92
N ASN A 227 13.23 -6.56 10.48
CA ASN A 227 12.99 -6.39 11.92
C ASN A 227 11.86 -7.26 12.53
N ALA A 228 11.41 -8.29 11.82
CA ALA A 228 10.31 -9.16 12.22
C ALA A 228 10.45 -9.71 13.64
N ALA A 229 11.64 -10.22 13.99
CA ALA A 229 11.91 -10.79 15.30
C ALA A 229 11.80 -9.75 16.44
N GLU A 230 12.24 -8.51 16.19
CA GLU A 230 12.13 -7.42 17.17
C GLU A 230 10.68 -7.01 17.37
N ILE A 231 9.91 -6.88 16.28
CA ILE A 231 8.48 -6.56 16.32
C ILE A 231 7.71 -7.62 17.10
N TRP A 232 7.94 -8.91 16.79
CA TRP A 232 7.34 -10.02 17.54
C TRP A 232 7.74 -10.01 19.02
N GLY A 233 9.02 -9.78 19.31
CA GLY A 233 9.54 -9.75 20.67
C GLY A 233 8.96 -8.59 21.51
N TRP A 234 8.67 -7.46 20.87
CA TRP A 234 8.07 -6.30 21.51
C TRP A 234 6.55 -6.44 21.69
N LEU A 235 5.81 -6.78 20.63
CA LEU A 235 4.35 -6.81 20.63
C LEU A 235 3.77 -8.12 21.17
N GLY A 236 4.41 -9.27 20.91
CA GLY A 236 3.89 -10.59 21.26
C GLY A 236 3.86 -10.90 22.76
N LYS A 237 4.47 -10.06 23.61
CA LYS A 237 4.55 -10.27 25.07
C LYS A 237 3.35 -9.69 25.85
N ARG A 238 2.45 -8.95 25.19
CA ARG A 238 1.29 -8.29 25.82
C ARG A 238 0.05 -8.53 24.96
N ARG A 239 -1.14 -8.30 25.51
CA ARG A 239 -2.35 -8.22 24.66
C ARG A 239 -2.23 -6.97 23.77
N PRO A 240 -2.12 -7.14 22.44
CA PRO A 240 -1.98 -6.00 21.55
C PRO A 240 -3.30 -5.22 21.46
N ASP A 241 -3.21 -3.89 21.34
CA ASP A 241 -4.34 -3.08 20.92
C ASP A 241 -4.70 -3.34 19.43
N ARG A 242 -5.75 -2.71 18.92
CA ARG A 242 -6.17 -2.87 17.51
C ARG A 242 -5.02 -2.65 16.53
N ALA A 243 -4.24 -1.59 16.71
CA ALA A 243 -3.27 -1.16 15.73
C ALA A 243 -2.05 -2.09 15.76
N GLN A 244 -1.60 -2.47 16.95
CA GLN A 244 -0.58 -3.49 17.18
C GLN A 244 -0.99 -4.86 16.63
N PHE A 245 -2.26 -5.25 16.80
CA PHE A 245 -2.77 -6.53 16.31
C PHE A 245 -2.76 -6.61 14.78
N LEU A 246 -3.13 -5.52 14.09
CA LEU A 246 -3.03 -5.43 12.63
C LEU A 246 -1.56 -5.42 12.16
N LEU A 247 -0.67 -4.75 12.90
CA LEU A 247 0.78 -4.79 12.63
C LEU A 247 1.33 -6.22 12.69
N LEU A 248 0.96 -6.98 13.72
CA LEU A 248 1.35 -8.39 13.84
C LEU A 248 0.75 -9.26 12.73
N ALA A 249 -0.50 -9.01 12.32
CA ALA A 249 -1.14 -9.78 11.25
C ALA A 249 -0.45 -9.59 9.90
N HIS A 250 -0.18 -8.33 9.51
CA HIS A 250 0.54 -8.03 8.28
C HIS A 250 1.98 -8.52 8.30
N LEU A 251 2.64 -8.44 9.47
CA LEU A 251 3.96 -9.02 9.63
C LEU A 251 3.91 -10.53 9.39
N ALA A 252 2.98 -11.23 10.03
CA ALA A 252 2.80 -12.67 9.86
C ALA A 252 2.50 -13.06 8.42
N ASP A 253 1.65 -12.29 7.73
CA ASP A 253 1.33 -12.49 6.31
C ASP A 253 2.55 -12.31 5.41
N ALA A 254 3.35 -11.27 5.66
CA ALA A 254 4.56 -11.03 4.90
C ALA A 254 5.63 -12.11 5.18
N SER A 255 5.86 -12.45 6.44
CA SER A 255 6.94 -13.36 6.85
C SER A 255 6.58 -14.85 6.76
N GLY A 256 5.33 -15.19 6.48
CA GLY A 256 4.84 -16.57 6.54
C GLY A 256 4.86 -17.15 7.96
N GLU A 257 4.68 -16.31 8.98
CA GLU A 257 4.70 -16.68 10.40
C GLU A 257 3.27 -16.71 11.00
N ALA A 258 2.30 -17.21 10.24
CA ALA A 258 0.91 -17.28 10.66
C ALA A 258 0.70 -18.13 11.92
N GLU A 259 1.56 -19.12 12.16
CA GLU A 259 1.60 -19.94 13.38
C GLU A 259 1.91 -19.13 14.64
N ARG A 260 2.57 -17.98 14.51
CA ARG A 260 2.78 -17.05 15.64
C ARG A 260 1.58 -16.14 15.88
N PHE A 261 0.84 -15.81 14.82
CA PHE A 261 -0.31 -14.92 14.91
C PHE A 261 -1.60 -15.62 15.35
N ALA A 262 -1.88 -16.81 14.80
CA ALA A 262 -3.11 -17.57 15.09
C ALA A 262 -3.38 -17.74 16.60
N PRO A 263 -2.40 -18.07 17.47
CA PRO A 263 -2.61 -18.14 18.91
C PRO A 263 -3.09 -16.82 19.54
N LEU A 264 -2.70 -15.66 19.00
CA LEU A 264 -3.16 -14.36 19.51
C LEU A 264 -4.65 -14.17 19.25
N VAL A 265 -5.12 -14.54 18.05
CA VAL A 265 -6.54 -14.55 17.70
C VAL A 265 -7.31 -15.46 18.67
N GLU A 266 -6.74 -16.63 18.99
CA GLU A 266 -7.36 -17.57 19.92
C GLU A 266 -7.37 -17.07 21.37
N GLN A 267 -6.40 -16.28 21.81
CA GLN A 267 -6.41 -15.66 23.13
C GLN A 267 -7.40 -14.50 23.25
N GLY A 268 -7.85 -13.96 22.11
CA GLY A 268 -8.88 -12.96 22.00
C GLY A 268 -8.46 -11.80 21.11
N VAL A 269 -9.43 -11.27 20.37
CA VAL A 269 -9.24 -10.14 19.46
C VAL A 269 -9.50 -8.80 20.18
N PRO A 270 -8.72 -7.75 19.86
CA PRO A 270 -8.91 -6.42 20.45
C PRO A 270 -10.26 -5.81 20.08
N GLU A 271 -10.71 -4.85 20.88
CA GLU A 271 -11.89 -4.05 20.58
C GLU A 271 -11.64 -3.08 19.41
N GLY A 272 -12.73 -2.62 18.78
CA GLY A 272 -12.66 -1.61 17.72
C GLY A 272 -12.24 -2.12 16.35
N LEU A 273 -12.05 -3.43 16.16
CA LEU A 273 -11.87 -4.01 14.82
C LEU A 273 -13.06 -3.67 13.93
N LYS A 274 -12.78 -3.19 12.72
CA LYS A 274 -13.76 -2.82 11.70
C LYS A 274 -14.04 -4.02 10.80
N GLU A 275 -15.12 -3.95 10.03
CA GLU A 275 -15.51 -5.01 9.10
C GLU A 275 -14.38 -5.38 8.12
N GLY A 276 -13.67 -4.38 7.59
CA GLY A 276 -12.50 -4.59 6.73
C GLY A 276 -11.35 -5.32 7.43
N ASP A 277 -11.16 -5.08 8.74
CA ASP A 277 -10.13 -5.76 9.53
C ASP A 277 -10.49 -7.26 9.66
N PHE A 278 -11.75 -7.58 9.99
CA PHE A 278 -12.22 -8.97 10.06
C PHE A 278 -12.09 -9.70 8.73
N ALA A 279 -12.45 -9.04 7.62
CA ALA A 279 -12.36 -9.62 6.29
C ALA A 279 -10.90 -9.98 5.93
N PHE A 280 -9.98 -9.03 6.09
CA PHE A 280 -8.55 -9.23 5.84
C PHE A 280 -7.99 -10.36 6.70
N LEU A 281 -8.21 -10.30 8.02
CA LEU A 281 -7.66 -11.27 8.97
C LEU A 281 -8.20 -12.69 8.73
N ALA A 282 -9.49 -12.81 8.41
CA ALA A 282 -10.09 -14.12 8.15
C ALA A 282 -9.61 -14.74 6.84
N ASP A 283 -9.47 -13.93 5.77
CA ASP A 283 -8.91 -14.39 4.50
C ASP A 283 -7.46 -14.86 4.67
N PHE A 284 -6.64 -14.06 5.36
CA PHE A 284 -5.27 -14.41 5.73
C PHE A 284 -5.21 -15.75 6.49
N LEU A 285 -5.96 -15.89 7.59
CA LEU A 285 -5.94 -17.11 8.40
C LEU A 285 -6.43 -18.35 7.65
N VAL A 286 -7.42 -18.21 6.75
CA VAL A 286 -7.88 -19.35 5.94
C VAL A 286 -6.82 -19.74 4.90
N ARG A 287 -6.19 -18.74 4.25
CA ARG A 287 -5.13 -19.00 3.26
C ARG A 287 -3.93 -19.72 3.87
N GLU A 288 -3.57 -19.38 5.10
CA GLU A 288 -2.45 -19.98 5.83
C GLU A 288 -2.82 -21.25 6.62
N ASP A 289 -3.99 -21.85 6.35
CA ASP A 289 -4.47 -23.10 6.97
C ASP A 289 -4.68 -23.02 8.50
N PHE A 290 -5.17 -21.88 8.99
CA PHE A 290 -5.65 -21.67 10.36
C PHE A 290 -7.19 -21.41 10.44
N PRO A 291 -8.03 -22.32 9.90
CA PRO A 291 -9.49 -22.12 9.86
C PRO A 291 -10.14 -22.01 11.24
N LYS A 292 -9.58 -22.66 12.28
CA LYS A 292 -10.11 -22.55 13.66
C LYS A 292 -9.98 -21.14 14.21
N ALA A 293 -8.80 -20.52 14.05
CA ALA A 293 -8.58 -19.14 14.44
C ALA A 293 -9.47 -18.18 13.64
N ALA A 294 -9.62 -18.40 12.33
CA ALA A 294 -10.52 -17.62 11.48
C ALA A 294 -12.00 -17.72 11.94
N ALA A 295 -12.49 -18.91 12.26
CA ALA A 295 -13.85 -19.12 12.76
C ALA A 295 -14.09 -18.41 14.11
N LYS A 296 -13.08 -18.38 14.98
CA LYS A 296 -13.13 -17.71 16.28
C LYS A 296 -13.11 -16.19 16.15
N LEU A 297 -12.25 -15.67 15.27
CA LEU A 297 -12.20 -14.25 14.90
C LEU A 297 -13.59 -13.78 14.40
N LEU A 298 -14.15 -14.49 13.43
CA LEU A 298 -15.42 -14.12 12.80
C LEU A 298 -16.64 -14.29 13.71
N ALA A 299 -16.49 -14.89 14.91
CA ALA A 299 -17.58 -15.00 15.86
C ALA A 299 -18.13 -13.66 16.33
N LYS A 300 -17.29 -12.61 16.28
CA LYS A 300 -17.66 -11.23 16.61
C LYS A 300 -18.15 -10.42 15.40
N ALA A 301 -18.12 -10.99 14.19
CA ALA A 301 -18.53 -10.26 13.01
C ALA A 301 -20.05 -10.00 12.99
N GLU A 302 -20.44 -8.80 12.61
CA GLU A 302 -21.86 -8.42 12.59
C GLU A 302 -22.51 -8.64 11.23
N SER A 303 -21.76 -8.45 10.15
CA SER A 303 -22.28 -8.48 8.79
C SER A 303 -22.59 -9.89 8.30
N ALA A 304 -23.62 -10.00 7.47
CA ALA A 304 -24.07 -11.27 6.92
C ALA A 304 -22.98 -11.94 6.04
N LYS A 305 -22.21 -11.15 5.29
CA LYS A 305 -21.12 -11.67 4.45
C LYS A 305 -20.03 -12.37 5.26
N LEU A 306 -19.59 -11.75 6.35
CA LEU A 306 -18.57 -12.33 7.23
C LEU A 306 -19.11 -13.53 8.02
N ARG A 307 -20.38 -13.50 8.41
CA ARG A 307 -21.05 -14.66 9.03
C ARG A 307 -21.19 -15.83 8.07
N TYR A 308 -21.48 -15.57 6.81
CA TYR A 308 -21.48 -16.60 5.78
C TYR A 308 -20.07 -17.19 5.58
N GLN A 309 -19.02 -16.36 5.60
CA GLN A 309 -17.64 -16.84 5.59
C GLN A 309 -17.36 -17.75 6.79
N ARG A 310 -17.77 -17.36 8.01
CA ARG A 310 -17.68 -18.20 9.21
C ARG A 310 -18.43 -19.52 9.04
N CYS A 311 -19.65 -19.48 8.51
CA CYS A 311 -20.48 -20.65 8.24
C CYS A 311 -19.73 -21.67 7.36
N ARG A 312 -19.10 -21.22 6.27
CA ARG A 312 -18.30 -22.10 5.39
C ARG A 312 -17.11 -22.72 6.12
N ILE A 313 -16.42 -21.93 6.95
CA ILE A 313 -15.25 -22.40 7.72
C ILE A 313 -15.69 -23.44 8.77
N LEU A 314 -16.82 -23.22 9.46
CA LEU A 314 -17.36 -24.19 10.41
C LEU A 314 -17.73 -25.51 9.71
N ALA A 315 -18.38 -25.43 8.54
CA ALA A 315 -18.70 -26.59 7.74
C ALA A 315 -17.45 -27.37 7.30
N SER A 316 -16.38 -26.68 6.87
CA SER A 316 -15.12 -27.32 6.50
C SER A 316 -14.38 -27.95 7.69
N LEU A 317 -14.63 -27.45 8.91
CA LEU A 317 -14.12 -28.03 10.16
C LEU A 317 -14.99 -29.21 10.66
N GLY A 318 -16.09 -29.54 9.98
CA GLY A 318 -17.03 -30.58 10.39
C GLY A 318 -18.08 -30.14 11.42
N ASP A 319 -18.10 -28.87 11.83
CA ASP A 319 -19.10 -28.31 12.74
C ASP A 319 -20.38 -27.93 11.98
N GLN A 320 -21.16 -28.96 11.61
CA GLN A 320 -22.41 -28.79 10.86
C GLN A 320 -23.47 -28.03 11.66
N GLN A 321 -23.52 -28.23 12.98
CA GLN A 321 -24.49 -27.55 13.84
C GLN A 321 -24.18 -26.06 13.95
N GLY A 322 -22.91 -25.70 14.18
CA GLY A 322 -22.47 -24.31 14.19
C GLY A 322 -22.62 -23.63 12.84
N ALA A 323 -22.32 -24.33 11.74
CA ALA A 323 -22.55 -23.83 10.39
C ALA A 323 -24.03 -23.55 10.14
N ALA A 324 -24.93 -24.47 10.52
CA ALA A 324 -26.37 -24.29 10.38
C ALA A 324 -26.89 -23.10 11.22
N ALA A 325 -26.39 -22.94 12.45
CA ALA A 325 -26.75 -21.81 13.30
C ALA A 325 -26.33 -20.46 12.69
N GLU A 326 -25.10 -20.35 12.18
CA GLU A 326 -24.66 -19.13 11.49
C GLU A 326 -25.47 -18.86 10.22
N TRP A 327 -25.82 -19.91 9.47
CA TRP A 327 -26.64 -19.77 8.26
C TRP A 327 -28.01 -19.15 8.55
N GLN A 328 -28.67 -19.58 9.63
CA GLN A 328 -29.96 -19.00 10.03
C GLN A 328 -29.85 -17.51 10.39
N VAL A 329 -28.75 -17.12 11.06
CA VAL A 329 -28.48 -15.72 11.36
C VAL A 329 -28.25 -14.91 10.09
N VAL A 330 -27.50 -15.45 9.12
CA VAL A 330 -27.27 -14.82 7.80
C VAL A 330 -28.61 -14.53 7.12
N LEU A 331 -29.50 -15.53 7.02
CA LEU A 331 -30.82 -15.38 6.39
C LEU A 331 -31.73 -14.39 7.11
N THR A 332 -31.63 -14.28 8.43
CA THR A 332 -32.45 -13.36 9.22
C THR A 332 -31.96 -11.91 9.08
N LYS A 333 -30.64 -11.70 9.02
CA LYS A 333 -30.04 -10.36 8.92
C LYS A 333 -30.08 -9.78 7.51
N LEU A 334 -30.12 -10.60 6.47
CA LEU A 334 -30.19 -10.14 5.09
C LEU A 334 -31.61 -9.73 4.72
N THR A 335 -31.86 -8.43 4.76
CA THR A 335 -33.17 -7.85 4.42
C THR A 335 -33.13 -6.96 3.18
N LYS A 336 -31.97 -6.42 2.82
CA LYS A 336 -31.83 -5.50 1.67
C LYS A 336 -31.61 -6.29 0.37
N PRO A 337 -32.35 -5.98 -0.71
CA PRO A 337 -32.19 -6.66 -2.00
C PRO A 337 -30.75 -6.64 -2.55
N GLY A 338 -30.05 -5.50 -2.45
CA GLY A 338 -28.67 -5.39 -2.93
C GLY A 338 -27.67 -6.28 -2.16
N ASP A 339 -27.87 -6.46 -0.86
CA ASP A 339 -27.00 -7.31 -0.03
C ASP A 339 -27.28 -8.80 -0.29
N LEU A 340 -28.56 -9.17 -0.42
CA LEU A 340 -29.00 -10.50 -0.84
C LEU A 340 -28.41 -10.86 -2.22
N TYR A 341 -28.51 -9.94 -3.17
CA TYR A 341 -27.96 -10.12 -4.52
C TYR A 341 -26.44 -10.33 -4.49
N SER A 342 -25.73 -9.44 -3.79
CA SER A 342 -24.26 -9.49 -3.70
C SER A 342 -23.76 -10.77 -3.05
N LEU A 343 -24.44 -11.24 -1.99
CA LEU A 343 -24.09 -12.49 -1.35
C LEU A 343 -24.35 -13.69 -2.27
N ALA A 344 -25.53 -13.77 -2.89
CA ALA A 344 -25.88 -14.90 -3.73
C ALA A 344 -25.00 -15.00 -4.99
N GLU A 345 -24.59 -13.88 -5.58
CA GLU A 345 -23.55 -13.86 -6.63
C GLU A 345 -22.22 -14.43 -6.13
N GLN A 346 -21.78 -14.03 -4.93
CA GLN A 346 -20.55 -14.56 -4.33
C GLN A 346 -20.66 -16.08 -4.08
N MET A 347 -21.80 -16.54 -3.60
CA MET A 347 -22.08 -17.95 -3.35
C MET A 347 -22.08 -18.77 -4.65
N GLY A 348 -22.71 -18.26 -5.70
CA GLY A 348 -22.75 -18.91 -7.01
C GLY A 348 -21.36 -19.10 -7.62
N LYS A 349 -20.48 -18.09 -7.50
CA LYS A 349 -19.06 -18.22 -7.92
C LYS A 349 -18.30 -19.29 -7.14
N GLY A 350 -18.70 -19.54 -5.90
CA GLY A 350 -18.15 -20.60 -5.05
C GLY A 350 -18.86 -21.94 -5.19
N HIS A 351 -19.83 -22.07 -6.10
CA HIS A 351 -20.67 -23.26 -6.29
C HIS A 351 -21.40 -23.72 -5.00
N ASP A 352 -21.78 -22.78 -4.14
CA ASP A 352 -22.56 -23.10 -2.94
C ASP A 352 -24.05 -23.22 -3.29
N SER A 353 -24.61 -24.43 -3.11
CA SER A 353 -26.01 -24.73 -3.45
C SER A 353 -27.01 -23.89 -2.66
N ARG A 354 -26.63 -23.35 -1.50
CA ARG A 354 -27.48 -22.45 -0.71
C ARG A 354 -27.73 -21.11 -1.38
N ALA A 355 -27.02 -20.78 -2.47
CA ALA A 355 -27.27 -19.57 -3.25
C ALA A 355 -28.73 -19.50 -3.73
N GLU A 356 -29.32 -20.64 -4.07
CA GLU A 356 -30.72 -20.76 -4.48
C GLU A 356 -31.70 -20.25 -3.41
N GLU A 357 -31.46 -20.57 -2.14
CA GLU A 357 -32.29 -20.12 -1.02
C GLU A 357 -32.25 -18.59 -0.90
N VAL A 358 -31.07 -17.99 -1.07
CA VAL A 358 -30.90 -16.53 -1.04
C VAL A 358 -31.59 -15.88 -2.24
N TRP A 359 -31.48 -16.46 -3.43
CA TRP A 359 -32.17 -15.95 -4.61
C TRP A 359 -33.70 -15.99 -4.45
N ARG A 360 -34.24 -17.10 -3.91
CA ARG A 360 -35.69 -17.20 -3.64
C ARG A 360 -36.12 -16.19 -2.57
N LYS A 361 -35.32 -16.01 -1.51
CA LYS A 361 -35.58 -14.97 -0.50
C LYS A 361 -35.58 -13.57 -1.10
N LEU A 362 -34.71 -13.28 -2.06
CA LEU A 362 -34.66 -11.99 -2.76
C LEU A 362 -35.94 -11.73 -3.56
N LEU A 363 -36.50 -12.77 -4.20
CA LEU A 363 -37.76 -12.64 -4.93
C LEU A 363 -38.97 -12.45 -4.02
N GLY A 364 -38.93 -13.00 -2.80
CA GLY A 364 -40.03 -12.92 -1.83
C GLY A 364 -41.35 -13.41 -2.45
N ASP A 365 -42.42 -12.65 -2.24
CA ASP A 365 -43.76 -12.95 -2.79
C ASP A 365 -43.90 -12.56 -4.28
N GLY A 366 -42.82 -12.07 -4.91
CA GLY A 366 -42.75 -11.91 -6.37
C GLY A 366 -43.21 -10.55 -6.93
N GLU A 367 -43.51 -9.56 -6.09
CA GLU A 367 -44.01 -8.23 -6.51
C GLU A 367 -42.92 -7.19 -6.83
N SER A 368 -41.66 -7.42 -6.43
CA SER A 368 -40.59 -6.45 -6.71
C SER A 368 -40.25 -6.39 -8.19
N LYS A 369 -40.19 -5.16 -8.73
CA LYS A 369 -39.74 -4.85 -10.09
C LYS A 369 -38.32 -4.29 -10.14
N ASP A 370 -37.59 -4.34 -9.04
CA ASP A 370 -36.22 -3.82 -9.01
C ASP A 370 -35.27 -4.65 -9.90
N VAL A 371 -34.12 -4.06 -10.24
CA VAL A 371 -33.11 -4.69 -11.09
C VAL A 371 -32.56 -5.99 -10.47
N TYR A 372 -32.57 -6.13 -9.14
CA TYR A 372 -32.07 -7.33 -8.48
C TYR A 372 -33.05 -8.48 -8.59
N ALA A 373 -34.36 -8.24 -8.50
CA ALA A 373 -35.41 -9.24 -8.65
C ALA A 373 -35.38 -9.85 -10.06
N SER A 374 -35.34 -9.03 -11.11
CA SER A 374 -35.23 -9.52 -12.49
C SER A 374 -33.96 -10.37 -12.71
N ASN A 375 -32.81 -9.92 -12.18
CA ASN A 375 -31.57 -10.69 -12.31
C ASN A 375 -31.56 -11.96 -11.45
N ALA A 376 -32.20 -11.98 -10.28
CA ALA A 376 -32.34 -13.19 -9.46
C ALA A 376 -33.18 -14.26 -10.17
N CYS A 377 -34.25 -13.87 -10.88
CA CYS A 377 -34.98 -14.79 -11.75
C CYS A 377 -34.06 -15.46 -12.77
N PHE A 378 -33.17 -14.71 -13.44
CA PHE A 378 -32.24 -15.28 -14.40
C PHE A 378 -31.22 -16.22 -13.74
N ARG A 379 -30.73 -15.91 -12.53
CA ARG A 379 -29.80 -16.80 -11.81
C ARG A 379 -30.47 -18.08 -11.35
N LEU A 380 -31.69 -18.01 -10.83
CA LEU A 380 -32.48 -19.20 -10.50
C LEU A 380 -32.81 -20.03 -11.72
N ALA A 381 -33.13 -19.40 -12.85
CA ALA A 381 -33.42 -20.11 -14.10
C ALA A 381 -32.21 -20.93 -14.57
N VAL A 382 -30.98 -20.43 -14.40
CA VAL A 382 -29.75 -21.19 -14.66
C VAL A 382 -29.65 -22.39 -13.72
N ILE A 383 -29.88 -22.21 -12.41
CA ILE A 383 -29.82 -23.29 -11.42
C ILE A 383 -30.87 -24.37 -11.73
N CYS A 384 -32.12 -24.01 -12.01
CA CYS A 384 -33.18 -24.95 -12.42
C CYS A 384 -32.81 -25.68 -13.71
N LYS A 385 -32.29 -24.97 -14.72
CA LYS A 385 -31.83 -25.58 -15.97
C LYS A 385 -30.72 -26.60 -15.72
N GLU A 386 -29.74 -26.30 -14.88
CA GLU A 386 -28.64 -27.21 -14.55
C GLU A 386 -29.11 -28.48 -13.83
N ARG A 387 -30.22 -28.39 -13.08
CA ARG A 387 -30.88 -29.56 -12.45
C ARG A 387 -31.82 -30.33 -13.36
N GLY A 388 -32.11 -29.81 -14.56
CA GLY A 388 -33.07 -30.39 -15.50
C GLY A 388 -34.52 -29.94 -15.27
N ASP A 389 -34.77 -28.97 -14.40
CA ASP A 389 -36.11 -28.43 -14.15
C ASP A 389 -36.48 -27.41 -15.24
N TYR A 390 -36.59 -27.89 -16.49
CA TYR A 390 -36.68 -27.02 -17.67
C TYR A 390 -37.95 -26.16 -17.71
N ALA A 391 -39.07 -26.66 -17.18
CA ALA A 391 -40.30 -25.89 -17.08
C ALA A 391 -40.15 -24.68 -16.12
N GLU A 392 -39.67 -24.93 -14.90
CA GLU A 392 -39.42 -23.87 -13.91
C GLU A 392 -38.37 -22.88 -14.42
N ALA A 393 -37.31 -23.37 -15.08
CA ALA A 393 -36.29 -22.52 -15.70
C ALA A 393 -36.89 -21.58 -16.76
N ALA A 394 -37.77 -22.07 -17.62
CA ALA A 394 -38.44 -21.25 -18.63
C ALA A 394 -39.33 -20.18 -18.00
N ASP A 395 -40.09 -20.54 -16.97
CA ASP A 395 -40.98 -19.63 -16.25
C ASP A 395 -40.20 -18.55 -15.51
N LEU A 396 -39.06 -18.90 -14.91
CA LEU A 396 -38.16 -17.94 -14.27
C LEU A 396 -37.52 -16.98 -15.28
N TYR A 397 -37.09 -17.45 -16.45
CA TYR A 397 -36.61 -16.55 -17.50
C TYR A 397 -37.70 -15.59 -17.98
N GLN A 398 -38.93 -16.07 -18.17
CA GLN A 398 -40.06 -15.23 -18.54
C GLN A 398 -40.38 -14.21 -17.44
N ALA A 399 -40.45 -14.65 -16.18
CA ALA A 399 -40.67 -13.83 -15.00
C ALA A 399 -39.63 -12.71 -14.86
N GLY A 400 -38.37 -12.98 -15.17
CA GLY A 400 -37.31 -11.98 -15.18
C GLY A 400 -37.45 -10.98 -16.33
N LEU A 401 -37.96 -11.40 -17.50
CA LEU A 401 -38.28 -10.50 -18.60
C LEU A 401 -39.45 -9.56 -18.26
N ASP A 402 -40.50 -10.09 -17.63
CA ASP A 402 -41.73 -9.36 -17.35
C ASP A 402 -41.55 -8.30 -16.24
N ARG A 403 -40.61 -8.54 -15.31
CA ARG A 403 -40.26 -7.62 -14.21
C ARG A 403 -39.32 -6.48 -14.62
N MET A 404 -38.91 -6.42 -15.88
CA MET A 404 -37.75 -5.65 -16.29
C MET A 404 -38.06 -4.15 -16.46
N GLU A 405 -37.77 -3.33 -15.46
CA GLU A 405 -37.73 -1.86 -15.55
C GLU A 405 -36.29 -1.29 -15.68
N GLY A 406 -35.25 -2.14 -15.72
CA GLY A 406 -33.84 -1.73 -15.71
C GLY A 406 -32.90 -2.61 -16.56
N ALA A 407 -31.60 -2.54 -16.27
CA ALA A 407 -30.56 -3.20 -17.07
C ALA A 407 -30.44 -4.71 -16.79
N ILE A 408 -30.36 -5.52 -17.85
CA ILE A 408 -29.96 -6.93 -17.77
C ILE A 408 -28.45 -7.02 -17.52
N LEU A 409 -28.05 -7.66 -16.42
CA LEU A 409 -26.64 -7.90 -16.08
C LEU A 409 -26.23 -9.32 -16.53
N MET A 410 -26.21 -9.50 -17.85
CA MET A 410 -25.74 -10.73 -18.50
C MET A 410 -24.39 -10.51 -19.18
N THR A 411 -23.48 -11.46 -18.94
CA THR A 411 -22.21 -11.54 -19.64
C THR A 411 -22.09 -12.87 -20.37
N VAL A 412 -21.42 -12.85 -21.52
CA VAL A 412 -21.08 -14.03 -22.31
C VAL A 412 -19.59 -13.95 -22.60
N ASN A 413 -18.82 -14.95 -22.17
CA ASN A 413 -17.36 -14.97 -22.29
C ASN A 413 -16.71 -13.69 -21.74
N GLY A 414 -17.23 -13.17 -20.62
CA GLY A 414 -16.74 -11.95 -19.98
C GLY A 414 -17.13 -10.63 -20.65
N LYS A 415 -17.88 -10.65 -21.77
CA LYS A 415 -18.40 -9.44 -22.42
C LYS A 415 -19.86 -9.23 -22.06
N GLY A 416 -20.21 -8.00 -21.66
CA GLY A 416 -21.61 -7.61 -21.47
C GLY A 416 -22.37 -7.61 -22.79
N LEU A 417 -23.61 -8.07 -22.77
CA LEU A 417 -24.52 -7.98 -23.92
C LEU A 417 -25.22 -6.62 -23.92
N SER A 418 -25.61 -6.12 -25.11
CA SER A 418 -26.60 -5.04 -25.17
C SER A 418 -27.96 -5.52 -24.64
N GLN A 419 -28.83 -4.60 -24.22
CA GLN A 419 -30.15 -4.95 -23.69
C GLN A 419 -30.97 -5.77 -24.69
N ASP A 420 -30.98 -5.38 -25.96
CA ASP A 420 -31.72 -6.09 -27.00
C ASP A 420 -31.15 -7.48 -27.27
N GLN A 421 -29.83 -7.61 -27.31
CA GLN A 421 -29.16 -8.91 -27.47
C GLN A 421 -29.46 -9.85 -26.30
N ALA A 422 -29.46 -9.32 -25.07
CA ALA A 422 -29.78 -10.09 -23.89
C ALA A 422 -31.25 -10.55 -23.89
N ARG A 423 -32.20 -9.66 -24.22
CA ARG A 423 -33.63 -9.99 -24.34
C ARG A 423 -33.88 -11.07 -25.37
N GLU A 424 -33.32 -10.92 -26.56
CA GLU A 424 -33.52 -11.88 -27.64
C GLU A 424 -32.95 -13.26 -27.28
N ARG A 425 -31.78 -13.28 -26.66
CA ARG A 425 -31.17 -14.52 -26.16
C ARG A 425 -32.04 -15.20 -25.10
N ILE A 426 -32.59 -14.43 -24.16
CA ILE A 426 -33.48 -14.98 -23.12
C ILE A 426 -34.75 -15.54 -23.75
N ARG A 427 -35.39 -14.84 -24.69
CA ARG A 427 -36.59 -15.33 -25.41
C ARG A 427 -36.33 -16.64 -26.13
N LYS A 428 -35.21 -16.74 -26.84
CA LYS A 428 -34.79 -17.99 -27.49
C LYS A 428 -34.60 -19.11 -26.46
N THR A 429 -33.94 -18.81 -25.34
CA THR A 429 -33.71 -19.78 -24.26
C THR A 429 -35.03 -20.27 -23.65
N ILE A 430 -36.03 -19.40 -23.48
CA ILE A 430 -37.38 -19.78 -23.01
C ILE A 430 -38.03 -20.79 -23.96
N LEU A 431 -37.98 -20.55 -25.27
CA LEU A 431 -38.55 -21.46 -26.27
C LEU A 431 -37.87 -22.83 -26.26
N GLU A 432 -36.53 -22.85 -26.17
CA GLU A 432 -35.74 -24.08 -26.08
C GLU A 432 -36.10 -24.89 -24.82
N LEU A 433 -36.16 -24.23 -23.66
CA LEU A 433 -36.50 -24.86 -22.38
C LEU A 433 -37.94 -25.40 -22.36
N ARG A 434 -38.90 -24.67 -22.92
CA ARG A 434 -40.29 -25.16 -23.05
C ARG A 434 -40.39 -26.38 -23.96
N ALA A 435 -39.61 -26.42 -25.04
CA ALA A 435 -39.54 -27.60 -25.91
C ALA A 435 -38.93 -28.81 -25.19
N GLN A 436 -37.87 -28.60 -24.40
CA GLN A 436 -37.25 -29.65 -23.57
C GLN A 436 -38.22 -30.19 -22.51
N ALA A 437 -38.89 -29.30 -21.77
CA ALA A 437 -39.89 -29.69 -20.77
C ALA A 437 -41.04 -30.52 -21.38
N LYS A 438 -41.48 -30.17 -22.59
CA LYS A 438 -42.50 -30.93 -23.33
C LYS A 438 -42.00 -32.32 -23.73
N ALA A 439 -40.75 -32.43 -24.20
CA ALA A 439 -40.16 -33.71 -24.58
C ALA A 439 -40.02 -34.67 -23.38
N GLU A 440 -39.77 -34.14 -22.17
CA GLU A 440 -39.73 -34.93 -20.93
C GLU A 440 -41.11 -35.44 -20.50
N THR A 441 -42.15 -34.61 -20.67
CA THR A 441 -43.54 -34.99 -20.35
C THR A 441 -44.12 -35.99 -21.35
N ASP A 442 -43.70 -35.92 -22.63
CA ASP A 442 -44.17 -36.80 -23.71
C ASP A 442 -43.41 -38.17 -23.76
N GLY A 443 -42.56 -38.49 -22.79
CA GLY A 443 -42.08 -39.86 -22.53
C GLY A 443 -40.76 -40.29 -23.20
N HIS A 444 -39.93 -39.36 -23.70
CA HIS A 444 -38.55 -39.69 -24.10
C HIS A 444 -37.56 -39.27 -23.01
N ALA A 445 -37.53 -40.03 -21.91
CA ALA A 445 -36.54 -39.86 -20.86
C ALA A 445 -35.14 -40.17 -21.41
N ALA A 446 -34.40 -39.14 -21.82
CA ALA A 446 -32.95 -39.25 -21.92
C ALA A 446 -32.39 -39.57 -20.52
N PRO A 447 -31.41 -40.48 -20.40
CA PRO A 447 -30.88 -40.87 -19.10
C PRO A 447 -30.26 -39.65 -18.42
N ARG A 448 -30.66 -39.41 -17.16
CA ARG A 448 -30.11 -38.34 -16.32
C ARG A 448 -28.58 -38.52 -16.22
N PRO A 449 -27.77 -37.48 -16.49
CA PRO A 449 -26.33 -37.55 -16.20
C PRO A 449 -26.13 -37.65 -14.69
N LYS A 450 -25.22 -38.55 -14.28
CA LYS A 450 -24.83 -38.77 -12.89
C LYS A 450 -23.99 -37.64 -12.34
#